data_AF-A0A2V9SNQ4-F1
#
_entry.id   AF-A0A2V9SNQ4-F1
#
_cell.length_a   1.000
_cell.length_b   1.000
_cell.length_c   1.000
_cell.angle_alpha   90.00
_cell.angle_beta   90.00
_cell.angle_gamma   90.00
#
_symmetry.space_group_name_H-M   'P 1'
#
loop_
_entity.id
_entity.type
_entity.pdbx_description
1 polymer ?
#
loop_
_entity_poly.entity_id
_entity_poly.type
_entity_poly.pdbx_seq_one_letter_code
_entity_poly.pdbx_strand_id
1 'polypeptide(L)'
;MDCDRSASPGPTCGKDDTSWPVSRSPLSVDLVSLRARLPPKRQLCGDELSIRKRITVHGRGNAGGAEPASARSAHVGAIDLLMASCLLTEEGQQAGESVSGSFEVNDLFTPQAIRGGAYLAARYGLGIFVSLGNMLVMTRWIGPHAYGLFVTAVGMAAFLSNLGRAGVDTYLVRLEPTPTARIYDIAATLVFVISTGLALLGAMSVPLLIRWYNGREFVGPYLVLLLSIPVTSMTGIAMAKLEREMNFRSVARIELGGQTAGLVLSAILAGSGFGVWVPVTGQFAWQVYVFIATSTATRMVPRIGFDLKEARAMLSFGIGFTSSMRVWQLRTLVNPLLVGRFAGADGVAFVALAVRIAEALGTLRLAAGRMAIAALARLQNRREQFRLAVERASLLQVVTQGPLLYAFSLAGPLIVRHVIGARWMPILLLYPFVAAGV
;
A
#
# COMPACT_ATOMS: atom_id res chain seq x y z
N MET A 1 -40.99 40.26 -39.27
CA MET A 1 -40.55 41.34 -40.18
C MET A 1 -39.09 41.08 -40.48
N ASP A 2 -38.87 40.38 -41.58
CA ASP A 2 -37.57 40.16 -42.21
C ASP A 2 -37.09 41.44 -42.91
N CYS A 3 -35.78 41.64 -42.92
CA CYS A 3 -35.08 42.30 -44.02
C CYS A 3 -33.71 41.64 -44.21
N ASP A 4 -33.36 41.49 -45.49
CA ASP A 4 -32.48 40.51 -46.11
C ASP A 4 -31.34 41.24 -46.87
N ARG A 5 -30.15 40.60 -47.00
CA ARG A 5 -29.08 40.78 -48.04
C ARG A 5 -28.41 42.16 -48.23
N SER A 6 -27.19 42.36 -48.72
CA SER A 6 -26.00 41.58 -49.13
C SER A 6 -24.97 42.60 -49.67
N ALA A 7 -23.66 42.46 -49.41
CA ALA A 7 -22.56 42.81 -50.34
C ALA A 7 -21.18 42.77 -49.65
N SER A 8 -20.29 41.90 -50.15
CA SER A 8 -18.82 41.95 -50.02
C SER A 8 -18.20 42.64 -51.25
N PRO A 9 -17.00 43.23 -51.18
CA PRO A 9 -15.77 42.48 -51.49
C PRO A 9 -14.55 42.82 -50.59
N GLY A 10 -13.54 41.93 -50.57
CA GLY A 10 -12.36 41.97 -49.70
C GLY A 10 -11.32 43.07 -49.98
N PRO A 11 -10.16 43.04 -49.29
CA PRO A 11 -9.01 42.33 -49.88
C PRO A 11 -8.10 41.53 -48.92
N THR A 12 -7.45 40.52 -49.53
CA THR A 12 -6.08 40.00 -49.32
C THR A 12 -5.65 39.27 -48.03
N CYS A 13 -5.53 37.95 -48.20
CA CYS A 13 -4.49 37.02 -47.74
C CYS A 13 -3.33 37.55 -46.87
N GLY A 14 -3.19 36.94 -45.69
CA GLY A 14 -1.93 36.72 -44.98
C GLY A 14 -1.99 35.34 -44.31
N LYS A 15 -1.26 34.35 -44.85
CA LYS A 15 -1.00 33.06 -44.22
C LYS A 15 0.08 33.27 -43.15
N ASP A 16 -0.23 33.04 -41.89
CA ASP A 16 0.80 32.82 -40.85
C ASP A 16 0.75 31.37 -40.39
N ASP A 17 1.44 30.52 -41.17
CA ASP A 17 1.97 29.23 -40.74
C ASP A 17 3.18 29.51 -39.81
N THR A 18 2.99 29.49 -38.49
CA THR A 18 4.14 29.42 -37.57
C THR A 18 4.57 27.97 -37.38
N SER A 19 5.30 27.46 -38.37
CA SER A 19 6.11 26.25 -38.25
C SER A 19 7.31 26.52 -37.32
N TRP A 20 7.40 25.77 -36.22
CA TRP A 20 8.62 25.72 -35.41
C TRP A 20 9.77 25.10 -36.20
N PRO A 21 10.95 25.73 -36.30
CA PRO A 21 12.10 25.11 -36.94
C PRO A 21 12.70 24.04 -36.03
N VAL A 22 12.50 22.78 -36.39
CA VAL A 22 13.27 21.65 -35.85
C VAL A 22 14.66 21.69 -36.47
N SER A 23 15.65 22.19 -35.74
CA SER A 23 17.05 22.01 -36.12
C SER A 23 17.44 20.54 -35.88
N ARG A 24 17.69 19.81 -36.96
CA ARG A 24 18.39 18.52 -36.93
C ARG A 24 19.87 18.77 -37.11
N SER A 25 20.59 18.96 -36.00
CA SER A 25 22.05 18.79 -35.98
C SER A 25 22.38 17.34 -35.62
N PRO A 26 23.16 16.60 -36.43
CA PRO A 26 23.69 15.31 -36.01
C PRO A 26 24.82 15.54 -35.00
N LEU A 27 24.58 15.23 -33.74
CA LEU A 27 25.65 15.10 -32.74
C LEU A 27 26.39 13.78 -33.02
N SER A 28 27.46 13.85 -33.80
CA SER A 28 28.44 12.78 -33.91
C SER A 28 29.23 12.68 -32.61
N VAL A 29 28.86 11.75 -31.73
CA VAL A 29 29.66 11.43 -30.54
C VAL A 29 30.78 10.49 -30.98
N ASP A 30 32.00 11.02 -31.01
CA ASP A 30 33.22 10.31 -31.38
C ASP A 30 33.70 9.40 -30.22
N LEU A 31 33.24 8.15 -30.26
CA LEU A 31 33.53 7.08 -29.29
C LEU A 31 35.03 6.69 -29.22
N VAL A 32 35.86 7.17 -30.15
CA VAL A 32 37.31 6.87 -30.18
C VAL A 32 38.06 7.72 -29.13
N SER A 33 37.58 8.92 -28.83
CA SER A 33 38.22 9.85 -27.88
C SER A 33 37.98 9.51 -26.40
N LEU A 34 36.90 8.78 -26.09
CA LEU A 34 36.53 8.40 -24.72
C LEU A 34 37.28 7.16 -24.21
N ARG A 35 37.88 6.37 -25.11
CA ARG A 35 38.69 5.19 -24.74
C ARG A 35 40.07 5.57 -24.19
N ALA A 36 40.52 6.80 -24.42
CA ALA A 36 41.84 7.30 -24.00
C ALA A 36 41.90 7.82 -22.55
N ARG A 37 40.78 7.82 -21.80
CA ARG A 37 40.70 8.38 -20.43
C ARG A 37 40.37 7.35 -19.34
N LEU A 38 40.71 6.07 -19.55
CA LEU A 38 40.58 5.02 -18.52
C LEU A 38 41.98 4.61 -18.01
N PRO A 39 42.22 4.57 -16.68
CA PRO A 39 43.48 4.12 -16.10
C PRO A 39 43.68 2.59 -16.30
N PRO A 40 44.94 2.10 -16.33
CA PRO A 40 45.26 0.74 -16.77
C PRO A 40 44.83 -0.34 -15.75
N LYS A 41 44.36 -1.47 -16.29
CA LYS A 41 44.09 -2.72 -15.56
C LYS A 41 45.34 -3.17 -14.79
N ARG A 42 45.22 -3.31 -13.47
CA ARG A 42 46.15 -4.11 -12.68
C ARG A 42 45.93 -5.59 -13.02
N GLN A 43 46.92 -6.16 -13.71
CA GLN A 43 47.18 -7.60 -13.77
C GLN A 43 47.50 -8.12 -12.37
N LEU A 44 46.80 -9.18 -11.95
CA LEU A 44 47.34 -10.16 -11.02
C LEU A 44 47.46 -11.46 -11.82
N CYS A 45 48.70 -11.94 -11.88
CA CYS A 45 49.19 -13.09 -12.63
C CYS A 45 49.40 -14.26 -11.65
N GLY A 46 49.28 -15.49 -12.16
CA GLY A 46 49.63 -16.76 -11.49
C GLY A 46 48.45 -17.38 -10.71
N ASP A 47 48.01 -18.62 -10.91
CA ASP A 47 48.75 -19.80 -11.38
C ASP A 47 47.93 -20.74 -12.27
N GLU A 48 48.72 -21.48 -13.04
CA GLU A 48 48.39 -22.40 -14.12
C GLU A 48 47.68 -23.71 -13.74
N LEU A 49 46.83 -24.13 -14.69
CA LEU A 49 46.63 -25.45 -15.30
C LEU A 49 46.46 -26.76 -14.48
N SER A 50 45.69 -27.62 -15.17
CA SER A 50 45.60 -29.09 -15.10
C SER A 50 44.40 -29.57 -14.24
N ILE A 51 43.47 -30.44 -14.67
CA ILE A 51 43.56 -31.59 -15.57
C ILE A 51 42.21 -31.84 -16.31
N ARG A 52 42.39 -32.36 -17.52
CA ARG A 52 41.46 -32.84 -18.55
C ARG A 52 40.32 -33.78 -18.10
N LYS A 53 39.15 -33.50 -18.68
CA LYS A 53 38.30 -34.38 -19.52
C LYS A 53 38.85 -35.81 -19.78
N ARG A 54 38.31 -36.83 -19.09
CA ARG A 54 38.13 -38.26 -19.48
C ARG A 54 37.64 -39.01 -18.20
N ILE A 55 36.54 -39.75 -18.15
CA ILE A 55 36.29 -41.04 -18.80
C ILE A 55 34.82 -41.43 -18.57
N THR A 56 34.20 -41.89 -19.65
CA THR A 56 33.03 -42.77 -19.74
C THR A 56 33.19 -44.07 -18.94
N VAL A 57 32.18 -44.48 -18.19
CA VAL A 57 31.98 -45.90 -17.86
C VAL A 57 30.64 -46.37 -18.41
N HIS A 58 30.74 -47.45 -19.17
CA HIS A 58 29.72 -48.20 -19.89
C HIS A 58 29.08 -49.23 -18.94
N GLY A 59 27.79 -49.49 -19.08
CA GLY A 59 27.09 -50.55 -18.34
C GLY A 59 25.72 -50.86 -18.95
N ARG A 60 25.72 -51.84 -19.85
CA ARG A 60 24.68 -52.29 -20.80
C ARG A 60 23.63 -53.18 -20.11
N GLY A 61 22.36 -53.18 -20.57
CA GLY A 61 21.42 -54.24 -20.16
C GLY A 61 19.93 -54.07 -20.46
N ASN A 62 19.55 -54.03 -21.74
CA ASN A 62 18.36 -54.64 -22.38
C ASN A 62 17.00 -54.77 -21.64
N ALA A 63 15.94 -54.18 -22.23
CA ALA A 63 14.78 -54.88 -22.83
C ALA A 63 13.44 -54.13 -22.69
N GLY A 64 12.82 -53.83 -23.84
CA GLY A 64 11.39 -54.08 -24.10
C GLY A 64 10.34 -53.06 -23.65
N GLY A 65 9.73 -52.39 -24.65
CA GLY A 65 8.27 -52.36 -24.75
C GLY A 65 7.52 -51.07 -24.37
N ALA A 66 6.84 -50.52 -25.38
CA ALA A 66 5.57 -49.78 -25.34
C ALA A 66 5.53 -48.31 -24.85
N GLU A 67 5.38 -47.41 -25.83
CA GLU A 67 4.50 -46.22 -25.76
C GLU A 67 3.01 -46.65 -26.00
N PRO A 68 1.95 -45.84 -25.79
CA PRO A 68 1.92 -44.40 -25.40
C PRO A 68 0.81 -43.98 -24.37
N ALA A 69 0.83 -42.67 -24.05
CA ALA A 69 -0.31 -41.75 -23.81
C ALA A 69 -1.29 -41.93 -22.63
N SER A 70 -1.19 -41.04 -21.64
CA SER A 70 -2.29 -40.09 -21.32
C SER A 70 -1.77 -38.91 -20.50
N ALA A 71 -1.80 -37.72 -21.10
CA ALA A 71 -1.44 -36.45 -20.47
C ALA A 71 -2.69 -35.77 -19.93
N ARG A 72 -2.86 -35.72 -18.60
CA ARG A 72 -3.73 -34.75 -17.91
C ARG A 72 -3.20 -34.47 -16.51
N SER A 73 -3.12 -33.18 -16.19
CA SER A 73 -2.87 -32.57 -14.87
C SER A 73 -1.42 -32.58 -14.33
N ALA A 74 -0.60 -31.63 -14.78
CA ALA A 74 0.65 -31.28 -14.11
C ALA A 74 0.98 -29.78 -14.28
N HIS A 75 0.16 -28.89 -13.71
CA HIS A 75 0.51 -27.47 -13.60
C HIS A 75 0.31 -26.85 -12.22
N VAL A 76 -0.02 -27.65 -11.20
CA VAL A 76 -0.13 -27.17 -9.80
C VAL A 76 1.10 -27.58 -8.96
N GLY A 77 1.90 -28.56 -9.39
CA GLY A 77 3.05 -29.06 -8.62
C GLY A 77 4.36 -28.27 -8.76
N ALA A 78 4.50 -27.36 -9.73
CA ALA A 78 5.77 -26.70 -10.02
C ALA A 78 6.13 -25.58 -9.02
N ILE A 79 5.12 -24.96 -8.39
CA ILE A 79 5.33 -23.86 -7.42
C ILE A 79 5.70 -24.42 -6.04
N ASP A 80 5.06 -25.52 -5.63
CA ASP A 80 5.40 -26.19 -4.37
C ASP A 80 6.76 -26.90 -4.44
N LEU A 81 7.14 -27.45 -5.60
CA LEU A 81 8.47 -28.05 -5.77
C LEU A 81 9.60 -27.02 -5.68
N LEU A 82 9.44 -25.80 -6.21
CA LEU A 82 10.49 -24.78 -6.15
C LEU A 82 10.70 -24.21 -4.75
N MET A 83 9.63 -24.09 -3.96
CA MET A 83 9.72 -23.69 -2.55
C MET A 83 10.33 -24.80 -1.67
N ALA A 84 9.99 -26.07 -1.94
CA ALA A 84 10.59 -27.21 -1.23
C ALA A 84 12.06 -27.44 -1.60
N SER A 85 12.44 -27.21 -2.87
CA SER A 85 13.83 -27.38 -3.35
C SER A 85 14.80 -26.38 -2.72
N CYS A 86 14.33 -25.17 -2.40
CA CYS A 86 15.15 -24.13 -1.76
C CYS A 86 15.32 -24.36 -0.25
N LEU A 87 14.45 -25.15 0.39
CA LEU A 87 14.52 -25.46 1.82
C LEU A 87 15.34 -26.71 2.13
N LEU A 88 15.63 -27.57 1.15
CA LEU A 88 16.29 -28.87 1.35
C LEU A 88 17.75 -28.92 0.88
N THR A 89 18.38 -27.78 0.54
CA THR A 89 19.76 -27.73 0.02
C THR A 89 20.82 -27.15 0.96
N GLU A 90 20.56 -27.03 2.26
CA GLU A 90 21.60 -26.71 3.26
C GLU A 90 21.48 -27.59 4.52
N GLU A 91 21.63 -28.90 4.37
CA GLU A 91 22.25 -29.73 5.42
C GLU A 91 23.65 -30.13 4.95
N GLY A 92 24.65 -29.39 5.42
CA GLY A 92 26.04 -29.61 5.04
C GLY A 92 27.00 -28.72 5.81
N GLN A 93 27.31 -29.15 7.04
CA GLN A 93 28.53 -28.84 7.81
C GLN A 93 28.87 -27.37 8.10
N GLN A 94 28.68 -26.96 9.36
CA GLN A 94 29.72 -26.28 10.14
C GLN A 94 29.46 -26.45 11.64
N ALA A 95 30.36 -27.21 12.29
CA ALA A 95 30.46 -27.35 13.73
C ALA A 95 31.50 -26.36 14.28
N GLY A 96 31.19 -25.73 15.41
CA GLY A 96 32.16 -25.06 16.29
C GLY A 96 32.02 -23.54 16.44
N GLU A 97 31.15 -23.07 17.34
CA GLU A 97 31.50 -22.35 18.59
C GLU A 97 30.33 -21.46 19.08
N SER A 98 30.01 -21.64 20.34
CA SER A 98 28.84 -21.14 21.05
C SER A 98 28.93 -19.66 21.42
N VAL A 99 27.89 -18.90 21.09
CA VAL A 99 27.43 -17.78 21.94
C VAL A 99 25.94 -17.99 22.22
N SER A 100 25.65 -18.12 23.51
CA SER A 100 24.39 -18.51 24.12
C SER A 100 23.31 -17.44 24.02
N GLY A 101 22.11 -17.90 23.70
CA GLY A 101 20.90 -17.11 23.49
C GLY A 101 20.04 -17.79 22.44
N SER A 102 19.73 -19.07 22.63
CA SER A 102 18.92 -19.88 21.72
C SER A 102 17.50 -19.31 21.68
N PHE A 103 17.23 -18.47 20.68
CA PHE A 103 15.88 -18.24 20.20
C PHE A 103 15.44 -19.55 19.51
N GLU A 104 14.87 -20.47 20.28
CA GLU A 104 14.38 -21.74 19.75
C GLU A 104 13.28 -21.47 18.73
N VAL A 105 13.49 -21.89 17.49
CA VAL A 105 12.53 -21.78 16.39
C VAL A 105 11.21 -22.52 16.72
N ASN A 106 11.23 -23.45 17.69
CA ASN A 106 10.05 -24.13 18.21
C ASN A 106 9.08 -23.22 18.97
N ASP A 107 9.53 -22.08 19.53
CA ASP A 107 8.63 -21.10 20.16
C ASP A 107 7.81 -20.31 19.12
N LEU A 108 8.22 -20.32 17.85
CA LEU A 108 7.44 -19.73 16.76
C LEU A 108 6.24 -20.60 16.35
N PHE A 109 6.27 -21.89 16.67
CA PHE A 109 5.27 -22.89 16.31
C PHE A 109 4.43 -23.35 17.52
N THR A 110 4.28 -22.50 18.54
CA THR A 110 3.27 -22.77 19.56
C THR A 110 1.90 -22.88 18.89
N PRO A 111 1.00 -23.79 19.31
CA PRO A 111 -0.38 -23.84 18.80
C PRO A 111 -1.12 -22.50 18.91
N GLN A 112 -0.66 -21.59 19.76
CA GLN A 112 -1.13 -20.20 19.87
C GLN A 112 -0.65 -19.30 18.71
N ALA A 113 0.61 -19.45 18.26
CA ALA A 113 1.16 -18.72 17.11
C ALA A 113 0.56 -19.21 15.78
N ILE A 114 0.35 -20.52 15.63
CA ILE A 114 -0.30 -21.11 14.44
C ILE A 114 -1.79 -20.73 14.40
N ARG A 115 -2.50 -20.76 15.54
CA ARG A 115 -3.89 -20.24 15.62
C ARG A 115 -3.94 -18.73 15.38
N GLY A 116 -2.95 -17.98 15.85
CA GLY A 116 -2.79 -16.55 15.59
C GLY A 116 -2.56 -16.24 14.11
N GLY A 117 -1.70 -17.02 13.44
CA GLY A 117 -1.41 -16.92 12.01
C GLY A 117 -2.58 -17.31 11.12
N ALA A 118 -3.27 -18.42 11.44
CA ALA A 118 -4.50 -18.83 10.75
C ALA A 118 -5.60 -17.79 10.90
N TYR A 119 -5.72 -17.19 12.09
CA TYR A 119 -6.66 -16.11 12.36
C TYR A 119 -6.27 -14.81 11.63
N LEU A 120 -4.98 -14.52 11.49
CA LEU A 120 -4.48 -13.41 10.67
C LEU A 120 -4.80 -13.63 9.19
N ALA A 121 -4.57 -14.83 8.66
CA ALA A 121 -4.91 -15.19 7.28
C ALA A 121 -6.42 -15.10 7.03
N ALA A 122 -7.24 -15.62 7.95
CA ALA A 122 -8.69 -15.48 7.90
C ALA A 122 -9.13 -14.00 7.98
N ARG A 123 -8.47 -13.18 8.80
CA ARG A 123 -8.69 -11.73 8.87
C ARG A 123 -8.37 -11.04 7.55
N TYR A 124 -7.23 -11.35 6.93
CA TYR A 124 -6.88 -10.78 5.63
C TYR A 124 -7.86 -11.24 4.53
N GLY A 125 -8.22 -12.52 4.50
CA GLY A 125 -9.21 -13.04 3.56
C GLY A 125 -10.58 -12.38 3.72
N LEU A 126 -11.15 -12.38 4.93
CA LEU A 126 -12.45 -11.77 5.20
C LEU A 126 -12.43 -10.25 4.98
N GLY A 127 -11.34 -9.58 5.38
CA GLY A 127 -11.15 -8.15 5.16
C GLY A 127 -11.10 -7.79 3.68
N ILE A 128 -10.52 -8.64 2.82
CA ILE A 128 -10.55 -8.45 1.37
C ILE A 128 -11.99 -8.51 0.86
N PHE A 129 -12.79 -9.51 1.28
CA PHE A 129 -14.20 -9.60 0.85
C PHE A 129 -15.04 -8.41 1.32
N VAL A 130 -14.87 -7.97 2.56
CA VAL A 130 -15.57 -6.79 3.10
C VAL A 130 -15.13 -5.52 2.35
N SER A 131 -13.83 -5.36 2.09
CA SER A 131 -13.29 -4.23 1.35
C SER A 131 -13.76 -4.21 -0.10
N LEU A 132 -13.79 -5.36 -0.77
CA LEU A 132 -14.35 -5.50 -2.13
C LEU A 132 -15.85 -5.21 -2.14
N GLY A 133 -16.60 -5.71 -1.16
CA GLY A 133 -18.01 -5.40 -0.99
C GLY A 133 -18.25 -3.90 -0.82
N ASN A 134 -17.47 -3.25 0.04
CA ASN A 134 -17.52 -1.80 0.23
C ASN A 134 -17.19 -1.05 -1.06
N MET A 135 -16.14 -1.46 -1.76
CA MET A 135 -15.78 -0.87 -3.06
C MET A 135 -16.90 -1.02 -4.09
N LEU A 136 -17.57 -2.18 -4.17
CA LEU A 136 -18.68 -2.42 -5.09
C LEU A 136 -19.91 -1.58 -4.74
N VAL A 137 -20.30 -1.54 -3.46
CA VAL A 137 -21.40 -0.70 -2.99
C VAL A 137 -21.13 0.76 -3.33
N MET A 138 -19.92 1.23 -3.02
CA MET A 138 -19.50 2.61 -3.26
C MET A 138 -19.55 2.96 -4.75
N THR A 139 -18.96 2.12 -5.59
CA THR A 139 -18.80 2.42 -7.02
C THR A 139 -20.12 2.32 -7.79
N ARG A 140 -21.00 1.38 -7.42
CA ARG A 140 -22.24 1.13 -8.14
C ARG A 140 -23.35 2.13 -7.82
N TRP A 141 -23.46 2.59 -6.56
CA TRP A 141 -24.60 3.41 -6.11
C TRP A 141 -24.31 4.91 -6.10
N ILE A 142 -23.07 5.33 -5.85
CA ILE A 142 -22.71 6.75 -5.63
C ILE A 142 -22.25 7.42 -6.92
N GLY A 143 -21.61 6.66 -7.81
CA GLY A 143 -20.96 7.18 -9.01
C GLY A 143 -19.59 7.82 -8.75
N PRO A 144 -18.85 8.16 -9.81
CA PRO A 144 -17.47 8.63 -9.71
C PRO A 144 -17.35 9.98 -9.01
N HIS A 145 -18.20 10.95 -9.33
CA HIS A 145 -18.10 12.31 -8.78
C HIS A 145 -18.15 12.36 -7.25
N ALA A 146 -19.20 11.79 -6.67
CA ALA A 146 -19.37 11.76 -5.21
C ALA A 146 -18.33 10.84 -4.53
N TYR A 147 -17.90 9.74 -5.16
CA TYR A 147 -16.78 8.95 -4.63
C TYR A 147 -15.47 9.77 -4.62
N GLY A 148 -15.22 10.58 -5.64
CA GLY A 148 -14.05 11.45 -5.75
C GLY A 148 -13.99 12.53 -4.69
N LEU A 149 -15.14 13.15 -4.38
CA LEU A 149 -15.27 14.11 -3.28
C LEU A 149 -14.95 13.44 -1.94
N PHE A 150 -15.47 12.24 -1.71
CA PHE A 150 -15.16 11.47 -0.51
C PHE A 150 -13.68 11.10 -0.42
N VAL A 151 -13.08 10.58 -1.49
CA VAL A 151 -11.65 10.22 -1.51
C VAL A 151 -10.77 11.44 -1.25
N THR A 152 -11.15 12.59 -1.80
CA THR A 152 -10.45 13.86 -1.55
C THR A 152 -10.49 14.20 -0.06
N ALA A 153 -11.69 14.22 0.52
CA ALA A 153 -11.91 14.56 1.91
C ALA A 153 -11.24 13.58 2.88
N VAL A 154 -11.40 12.27 2.67
CA VAL A 154 -10.83 11.23 3.53
C VAL A 154 -9.32 11.15 3.38
N GLY A 155 -8.76 11.38 2.19
CA GLY A 155 -7.32 11.38 1.95
C GLY A 155 -6.63 12.49 2.75
N MET A 156 -7.19 13.69 2.74
CA MET A 156 -6.69 14.82 3.55
C MET A 156 -6.86 14.57 5.05
N ALA A 157 -8.05 14.13 5.47
CA ALA A 157 -8.32 13.85 6.88
C ALA A 157 -7.43 12.71 7.43
N ALA A 158 -7.18 11.67 6.63
CA ALA A 158 -6.30 10.57 6.99
C ALA A 158 -4.84 11.03 7.11
N PHE A 159 -4.37 11.93 6.24
CA PHE A 159 -3.04 12.52 6.38
C PHE A 159 -2.91 13.29 7.70
N LEU A 160 -3.89 14.15 8.03
CA LEU A 160 -3.90 14.90 9.29
C LEU A 160 -4.01 13.98 10.52
N SER A 161 -4.82 12.92 10.46
CA SER A 161 -4.94 11.91 11.53
C SER A 161 -3.62 11.18 11.76
N ASN A 162 -2.94 10.76 10.69
CA ASN A 162 -1.60 10.18 10.81
C ASN A 162 -0.60 11.18 11.39
N LEU A 163 -0.73 12.48 11.08
CA LEU A 163 0.08 13.53 11.67
C LEU A 163 -0.18 13.66 13.17
N GLY A 164 -1.45 13.63 13.57
CA GLY A 164 -1.89 13.77 14.96
C GLY A 164 -1.42 12.67 15.90
N ARG A 165 -1.20 11.45 15.41
CA ARG A 165 -0.62 10.35 16.21
C ARG A 165 0.84 10.58 16.60
N ALA A 166 1.57 11.39 15.82
CA ALA A 166 2.97 11.77 16.08
C ALA A 166 3.94 10.63 16.45
N GLY A 167 3.65 9.37 16.08
CA GLY A 167 4.47 8.20 16.44
C GLY A 167 4.36 7.74 17.91
N VAL A 168 3.40 8.30 18.66
CA VAL A 168 3.16 7.97 20.08
C VAL A 168 2.68 6.53 20.25
N ASP A 169 1.90 6.02 19.29
CA ASP A 169 1.48 4.62 19.21
C ASP A 169 2.68 3.67 19.20
N THR A 170 3.66 3.92 18.34
CA THR A 170 4.87 3.10 18.22
C THR A 170 5.77 3.24 19.45
N TYR A 171 5.84 4.44 20.03
CA TYR A 171 6.56 4.66 21.29
C TYR A 171 6.01 3.80 22.42
N LEU A 172 4.69 3.79 22.63
CA LEU A 172 4.06 2.99 23.69
C LEU A 172 4.26 1.48 23.50
N VAL A 173 4.26 1.00 22.26
CA VAL A 173 4.54 -0.42 21.97
C VAL A 173 5.99 -0.77 22.31
N ARG A 174 6.95 0.14 22.08
CA ARG A 174 8.39 -0.10 22.30
C ARG A 174 8.92 0.30 23.67
N LEU A 175 8.12 0.99 24.49
CA LEU A 175 8.56 1.50 25.79
C LEU A 175 8.91 0.35 26.75
N GLU A 176 10.07 0.40 27.39
CA GLU A 176 10.46 -0.51 28.47
C GLU A 176 10.94 0.32 29.67
N PRO A 177 10.48 0.06 30.90
CA PRO A 177 9.54 -0.98 31.37
C PRO A 177 8.06 -0.72 30.97
N THR A 178 7.15 -1.62 31.36
CA THR A 178 5.73 -1.56 30.99
C THR A 178 5.08 -0.22 31.39
N PRO A 179 4.36 0.45 30.46
CA PRO A 179 3.75 1.74 30.76
C PRO A 179 2.67 1.61 31.83
N THR A 180 2.73 2.47 32.84
CA THR A 180 1.67 2.60 33.84
C THR A 180 0.42 3.24 33.21
N ALA A 181 -0.76 3.06 33.80
CA ALA A 181 -2.00 3.71 33.37
C ALA A 181 -1.84 5.23 33.16
N ARG A 182 -1.07 5.90 34.02
CA ARG A 182 -0.73 7.34 33.90
C ARG A 182 -0.06 7.69 32.57
N ILE A 183 0.83 6.83 32.06
CA ILE A 183 1.54 7.07 30.79
C ILE A 183 0.56 6.99 29.61
N TYR A 184 -0.39 6.04 29.65
CA TYR A 184 -1.46 5.94 28.66
C TYR A 184 -2.40 7.16 28.70
N ASP A 185 -2.73 7.67 29.89
CA ASP A 185 -3.54 8.89 30.05
C ASP A 185 -2.82 10.14 29.50
N ILE A 186 -1.51 10.27 29.75
CA ILE A 186 -0.67 11.34 29.19
C ILE A 186 -0.62 11.23 27.66
N ALA A 187 -0.37 10.03 27.12
CA ALA A 187 -0.32 9.80 25.69
C ALA A 187 -1.67 10.10 25.01
N ALA A 188 -2.79 9.67 25.60
CA ALA A 188 -4.13 9.94 25.10
C ALA A 188 -4.43 11.45 25.09
N THR A 189 -4.08 12.16 26.17
CA THR A 189 -4.26 13.61 26.29
C THR A 189 -3.42 14.36 25.25
N LEU A 190 -2.14 13.98 25.12
CA LEU A 190 -1.21 14.57 24.16
C LEU A 190 -1.72 14.41 22.72
N VAL A 191 -2.06 13.19 22.33
CA VAL A 191 -2.53 12.89 20.98
C VAL A 191 -3.89 13.55 20.72
N PHE A 192 -4.78 13.63 21.71
CA PHE A 192 -6.04 14.36 21.60
C PHE A 192 -5.84 15.86 21.35
N VAL A 193 -4.94 16.51 22.09
CA VAL A 193 -4.62 17.93 21.91
C VAL A 193 -4.02 18.20 20.54
N ILE A 194 -3.03 17.40 20.12
CA ILE A 194 -2.38 17.56 18.80
C ILE A 194 -3.38 17.33 17.67
N SER A 195 -4.17 16.25 17.74
CA SER A 195 -5.16 15.92 16.71
C SER A 195 -6.29 16.94 16.62
N THR A 196 -6.74 17.47 17.75
CA THR A 196 -7.73 18.57 17.77
C THR A 196 -7.15 19.83 17.16
N GLY A 197 -5.91 20.19 17.51
CA GLY A 197 -5.19 21.31 16.89
C GLY A 197 -5.07 21.14 15.36
N LEU A 198 -4.72 19.95 14.89
CA LEU A 198 -4.65 19.65 13.46
C LEU A 198 -6.01 19.65 12.76
N ALA A 199 -7.06 19.18 13.43
CA ALA A 199 -8.43 19.26 12.90
C ALA A 199 -8.88 20.72 12.75
N LEU A 200 -8.58 21.57 13.73
CA LEU A 200 -8.84 23.01 13.66
C LEU A 200 -8.02 23.67 12.54
N LEU A 201 -6.72 23.37 12.43
CA LEU A 201 -5.89 23.86 11.33
C LEU A 201 -6.42 23.40 9.96
N GLY A 202 -6.88 22.15 9.86
CA GLY A 202 -7.56 21.63 8.67
C GLY A 202 -8.81 22.45 8.33
N ALA A 203 -9.66 22.75 9.32
CA ALA A 203 -10.84 23.57 9.14
C ALA A 203 -10.49 25.01 8.72
N MET A 204 -9.45 25.60 9.30
CA MET A 204 -8.94 26.93 8.92
C MET A 204 -8.35 26.95 7.50
N SER A 205 -7.91 25.81 6.97
CA SER A 205 -7.40 25.69 5.61
C SER A 205 -8.51 25.64 4.53
N VAL A 206 -9.78 25.46 4.93
CA VAL A 206 -10.92 25.34 4.00
C VAL A 206 -11.02 26.48 2.98
N PRO A 207 -10.88 27.77 3.34
CA PRO A 207 -10.94 28.87 2.36
C PRO A 207 -9.84 28.78 1.29
N LEU A 208 -8.65 28.32 1.67
CA LEU A 208 -7.54 28.09 0.73
C LEU A 208 -7.87 26.91 -0.20
N LEU A 209 -8.40 25.82 0.35
CA LEU A 209 -8.80 24.66 -0.43
C LEU A 209 -9.95 24.98 -1.40
N ILE A 210 -10.92 25.80 -1.02
CA ILE A 210 -11.99 26.24 -1.92
C ILE A 210 -11.40 26.98 -3.13
N ARG A 211 -10.42 27.86 -2.90
CA ARG A 211 -9.70 28.56 -3.99
C ARG A 211 -8.85 27.62 -4.83
N TRP A 212 -8.27 26.60 -4.21
CA TRP A 212 -7.48 25.60 -4.91
C TRP A 212 -8.36 24.76 -5.85
N TYR A 213 -9.47 24.18 -5.36
CA TYR A 213 -10.32 23.28 -6.14
C TYR A 213 -11.37 23.98 -7.03
N ASN A 214 -11.55 25.30 -6.89
CA ASN A 214 -12.65 26.02 -7.54
C ASN A 214 -14.03 25.38 -7.30
N GLY A 215 -14.26 24.87 -6.08
CA GLY A 215 -15.49 24.15 -5.74
C GLY A 215 -15.73 24.05 -4.24
N ARG A 216 -17.00 23.89 -3.84
CA ARG A 216 -17.43 23.81 -2.43
C ARG A 216 -17.99 22.46 -2.00
N GLU A 217 -18.22 21.56 -2.95
CA GLU A 217 -18.93 20.29 -2.70
C GLU A 217 -18.17 19.35 -1.73
N PHE A 218 -16.84 19.41 -1.72
CA PHE A 218 -16.02 18.58 -0.81
C PHE A 218 -15.99 19.11 0.63
N VAL A 219 -16.39 20.36 0.88
CA VAL A 219 -16.20 21.06 2.17
C VAL A 219 -17.01 20.39 3.28
N GLY A 220 -18.28 20.05 3.02
CA GLY A 220 -19.14 19.37 3.99
C GLY A 220 -18.55 18.02 4.45
N PRO A 221 -18.27 17.08 3.51
CA PRO A 221 -17.59 15.82 3.81
C PRO A 221 -16.27 16.00 4.56
N TYR A 222 -15.46 16.98 4.15
CA TYR A 222 -14.16 17.23 4.76
C TYR A 222 -14.29 17.68 6.23
N LEU A 223 -15.16 18.65 6.53
CA LEU A 223 -15.38 19.13 7.90
C LEU A 223 -15.88 18.03 8.83
N VAL A 224 -16.78 17.16 8.36
CA VAL A 224 -17.27 16.03 9.15
C VAL A 224 -16.17 15.00 9.41
N LEU A 225 -15.32 14.73 8.42
CA LEU A 225 -14.19 13.82 8.61
C LEU A 225 -13.10 14.43 9.52
N LEU A 226 -12.92 15.75 9.55
CA LEU A 226 -12.01 16.40 10.50
C LEU A 226 -12.45 16.17 11.97
N LEU A 227 -13.75 16.18 12.25
CA LEU A 227 -14.30 15.88 13.59
C LEU A 227 -13.97 14.45 14.04
N SER A 228 -13.74 13.53 13.11
CA SER A 228 -13.34 12.15 13.45
C SER A 228 -11.88 12.04 13.88
N ILE A 229 -11.01 12.97 13.49
CA ILE A 229 -9.56 12.89 13.71
C ILE A 229 -9.22 12.70 15.20
N PRO A 230 -9.74 13.48 16.16
CA PRO A 230 -9.40 13.28 17.57
C PRO A 230 -9.80 11.90 18.08
N VAL A 231 -10.97 11.41 17.66
CA VAL A 231 -11.47 10.08 18.02
C VAL A 231 -10.56 8.98 17.47
N THR A 232 -10.21 9.03 16.18
CA THR A 232 -9.34 8.02 15.54
C THR A 232 -7.92 8.01 16.10
N SER A 233 -7.47 9.17 16.56
CA SER A 233 -6.18 9.37 17.23
C SER A 233 -6.16 8.72 18.61
N MET A 234 -7.19 8.91 19.42
CA MET A 234 -7.33 8.25 20.74
C MET A 234 -7.46 6.74 20.60
N THR A 235 -8.25 6.26 19.64
CA THR A 235 -8.37 4.84 19.30
C THR A 235 -7.01 4.22 18.98
N GLY A 236 -6.09 4.97 18.37
CA GLY A 236 -4.73 4.51 18.09
C GLY A 236 -3.95 4.14 19.35
N ILE A 237 -4.12 4.87 20.45
CA ILE A 237 -3.47 4.58 21.73
C ILE A 237 -4.03 3.29 22.35
N ALA A 238 -5.35 3.11 22.29
CA ALA A 238 -5.99 1.88 22.77
C ALA A 238 -5.59 0.66 21.92
N MET A 239 -5.47 0.81 20.60
CA MET A 239 -4.93 -0.23 19.72
C MET A 239 -3.48 -0.57 20.04
N ALA A 240 -2.62 0.44 20.25
CA ALA A 240 -1.23 0.22 20.64
C ALA A 240 -1.10 -0.58 21.94
N LYS A 241 -2.02 -0.37 22.90
CA LYS A 241 -2.11 -1.20 24.11
C LYS A 241 -2.44 -2.66 23.80
N LEU A 242 -3.46 -2.92 22.97
CA LEU A 242 -3.83 -4.30 22.56
C LEU A 242 -2.72 -4.99 21.77
N GLU A 243 -2.00 -4.26 20.91
CA GLU A 243 -0.87 -4.77 20.14
C GLU A 243 0.30 -5.15 21.06
N ARG A 244 0.61 -4.31 22.05
CA ARG A 244 1.62 -4.60 23.06
C ARG A 244 1.27 -5.84 23.89
N GLU A 245 0.00 -6.00 24.25
CA GLU A 245 -0.53 -7.19 24.95
C GLU A 245 -0.62 -8.42 24.03
N MET A 246 -0.21 -8.32 22.76
CA MET A 246 -0.30 -9.37 21.73
C MET A 246 -1.74 -9.91 21.53
N ASN A 247 -2.75 -9.12 21.87
CA ASN A 247 -4.16 -9.49 21.77
C ASN A 247 -4.71 -9.26 20.36
N PHE A 248 -4.06 -9.85 19.36
CA PHE A 248 -4.40 -9.71 17.94
C PHE A 248 -5.81 -10.21 17.62
N ARG A 249 -6.36 -11.11 18.45
CA ARG A 249 -7.75 -11.57 18.34
C ARG A 249 -8.74 -10.43 18.55
N SER A 250 -8.50 -9.58 19.54
CA SER A 250 -9.37 -8.44 19.81
C SER A 250 -9.18 -7.35 18.76
N VAL A 251 -7.95 -7.06 18.36
CA VAL A 251 -7.65 -6.11 17.28
C VAL A 251 -8.40 -6.48 15.99
N ALA A 252 -8.35 -7.75 15.57
CA ALA A 252 -9.03 -8.17 14.35
C ALA A 252 -10.55 -8.10 14.45
N ARG A 253 -11.15 -8.54 15.57
CA ARG A 253 -12.62 -8.46 15.76
C ARG A 253 -13.10 -7.02 15.72
N ILE A 254 -12.34 -6.11 16.32
CA ILE A 254 -12.66 -4.69 16.37
C ILE A 254 -12.57 -4.08 14.97
N GLU A 255 -11.48 -4.32 14.24
CA GLU A 255 -11.33 -3.78 12.88
C GLU A 255 -12.33 -4.35 11.90
N LEU A 256 -12.51 -5.68 11.86
CA LEU A 256 -13.46 -6.33 10.97
C LEU A 256 -14.89 -5.90 11.32
N GLY A 257 -15.26 -5.93 12.59
CA GLY A 257 -16.59 -5.47 13.04
C GLY A 257 -16.84 -4.01 12.67
N GLY A 258 -15.82 -3.16 12.75
CA GLY A 258 -15.91 -1.77 12.34
C GLY A 258 -16.09 -1.60 10.83
N GLN A 259 -15.33 -2.33 10.02
CA GLN A 259 -15.49 -2.32 8.56
C GLN A 259 -16.88 -2.83 8.16
N THR A 260 -17.36 -3.89 8.81
CA THR A 260 -18.70 -4.42 8.56
C THR A 260 -19.79 -3.43 8.98
N ALA A 261 -19.66 -2.77 10.13
CA ALA A 261 -20.60 -1.74 10.57
C ALA A 261 -20.64 -0.56 9.59
N GLY A 262 -19.48 -0.09 9.14
CA GLY A 262 -19.38 0.96 8.13
C GLY A 262 -19.99 0.56 6.79
N LEU A 263 -19.77 -0.69 6.34
CA LEU A 263 -20.36 -1.25 5.13
C LEU A 263 -21.88 -1.34 5.23
N VAL A 264 -22.41 -1.89 6.33
CA VAL A 264 -23.85 -2.04 6.54
C VAL A 264 -24.54 -0.67 6.55
N LEU A 265 -23.98 0.29 7.29
CA LEU A 265 -24.54 1.64 7.32
C LEU A 265 -24.48 2.30 5.94
N SER A 266 -23.36 2.18 5.23
CA SER A 266 -23.23 2.67 3.86
C SER A 266 -24.26 2.02 2.92
N ALA A 267 -24.48 0.71 3.03
CA ALA A 267 -25.45 -0.01 2.20
C ALA A 267 -26.89 0.44 2.47
N ILE A 268 -27.26 0.66 3.74
CA ILE A 268 -28.58 1.16 4.13
C ILE A 268 -28.81 2.56 3.54
N LEU A 269 -27.83 3.45 3.66
CA LEU A 269 -27.93 4.83 3.16
C LEU A 269 -27.78 4.92 1.64
N ALA A 270 -27.12 3.96 0.98
CA ALA A 270 -26.99 3.92 -0.47
C ALA A 270 -28.37 3.94 -1.14
N GLY A 271 -29.36 3.22 -0.60
CA GLY A 271 -30.72 3.18 -1.15
C GLY A 271 -31.56 4.42 -0.98
N SER A 272 -31.08 5.39 -0.21
CA SER A 272 -31.73 6.68 -0.05
C SER A 272 -31.18 7.78 -0.97
N GLY A 273 -30.16 7.48 -1.80
CA GLY A 273 -29.64 8.42 -2.81
C GLY A 273 -28.81 9.59 -2.27
N PHE A 274 -28.26 9.46 -1.05
CA PHE A 274 -27.54 10.52 -0.33
C PHE A 274 -26.15 10.92 -0.90
N GLY A 275 -25.77 10.38 -2.06
CA GLY A 275 -24.54 10.74 -2.78
C GLY A 275 -23.28 10.59 -1.91
N VAL A 276 -22.53 11.69 -1.75
CA VAL A 276 -21.25 11.70 -1.01
C VAL A 276 -21.40 11.36 0.47
N TRP A 277 -22.59 11.54 1.05
CA TRP A 277 -22.82 11.30 2.47
C TRP A 277 -22.84 9.82 2.84
N VAL A 278 -23.09 8.94 1.86
CA VAL A 278 -23.08 7.49 2.05
C VAL A 278 -21.71 7.00 2.59
N PRO A 279 -20.57 7.29 1.93
CA PRO A 279 -19.26 6.90 2.43
C PRO A 279 -18.84 7.66 3.67
N VAL A 280 -19.22 8.94 3.79
CA VAL A 280 -18.84 9.78 4.93
C VAL A 280 -19.41 9.21 6.22
N THR A 281 -20.71 8.88 6.22
CA THR A 281 -21.39 8.27 7.36
C THR A 281 -20.88 6.85 7.64
N GLY A 282 -20.63 6.05 6.61
CA GLY A 282 -20.01 4.74 6.75
C GLY A 282 -18.62 4.79 7.40
N GLN A 283 -17.77 5.71 6.94
CA GLN A 283 -16.45 5.93 7.52
C GLN A 283 -16.56 6.41 8.97
N PHE A 284 -17.47 7.34 9.25
CA PHE A 284 -17.68 7.83 10.61
C PHE A 284 -18.15 6.73 11.56
N ALA A 285 -19.12 5.92 11.14
CA ALA A 285 -19.61 4.78 11.91
C ALA A 285 -18.55 3.71 12.15
N TRP A 286 -17.70 3.45 11.15
CA TRP A 286 -16.52 2.59 11.34
C TRP A 286 -15.64 3.14 12.47
N GLN A 287 -15.26 4.41 12.41
CA GLN A 287 -14.38 5.01 13.44
C GLN A 287 -15.00 5.00 14.84
N VAL A 288 -16.30 5.32 14.94
CA VAL A 288 -17.04 5.29 16.22
C VAL A 288 -17.11 3.87 16.78
N TYR A 289 -17.41 2.87 15.94
CA TYR A 289 -17.43 1.48 16.36
C TYR A 289 -16.06 1.04 16.91
N VAL A 290 -14.98 1.35 16.17
CA VAL A 290 -13.63 0.96 16.59
C VAL A 290 -13.25 1.65 17.89
N PHE A 291 -13.61 2.94 18.07
CA PHE A 291 -13.40 3.64 19.34
C PHE A 291 -14.11 2.95 20.50
N ILE A 292 -15.42 2.71 20.40
CA ILE A 292 -16.20 2.07 21.48
C ILE A 292 -15.67 0.66 21.78
N ALA A 293 -15.39 -0.12 20.73
CA ALA A 293 -14.95 -1.50 20.87
C ALA A 293 -13.51 -1.60 21.43
N THR A 294 -12.62 -0.66 21.10
CA THR A 294 -11.27 -0.60 21.70
C THR A 294 -11.31 -0.14 23.15
N SER A 295 -12.10 0.89 23.49
CA SER A 295 -12.25 1.36 24.87
C SER A 295 -12.81 0.28 25.79
N THR A 296 -13.81 -0.48 25.31
CA THR A 296 -14.38 -1.61 26.07
C THR A 296 -13.39 -2.78 26.20
N ALA A 297 -12.68 -3.13 25.14
CA ALA A 297 -11.69 -4.23 25.16
C ALA A 297 -10.49 -3.95 26.06
N THR A 298 -9.99 -2.71 26.07
CA THR A 298 -8.81 -2.31 26.86
C THR A 298 -9.16 -1.87 28.29
N ARG A 299 -10.46 -1.71 28.58
CA ARG A 299 -11.00 -1.05 29.78
C ARG A 299 -10.33 0.31 30.05
N MET A 300 -9.86 0.97 28.99
CA MET A 300 -9.21 2.25 29.08
C MET A 300 -10.29 3.33 29.03
N VAL A 301 -10.50 3.99 30.17
CA VAL A 301 -11.27 5.22 30.24
C VAL A 301 -10.26 6.35 30.10
N PRO A 302 -10.26 7.12 29.00
CA PRO A 302 -9.29 8.19 28.82
C PRO A 302 -9.46 9.20 29.96
N ARG A 303 -8.46 9.28 30.84
CA ARG A 303 -8.39 10.31 31.86
C ARG A 303 -7.41 11.38 31.40
N ILE A 304 -7.65 12.60 31.86
CA ILE A 304 -6.78 13.73 31.57
C ILE A 304 -5.50 13.55 32.37
N GLY A 305 -4.39 13.35 31.66
CA GLY A 305 -3.05 13.21 32.22
C GLY A 305 -2.11 14.25 31.62
N PHE A 306 -1.47 15.05 32.48
CA PHE A 306 -0.49 16.05 32.04
C PHE A 306 0.86 15.80 32.68
N ASP A 307 1.87 15.56 31.84
CA ASP A 307 3.27 15.58 32.22
C ASP A 307 4.11 16.01 31.02
N LEU A 308 4.66 17.21 31.10
CA LEU A 308 5.40 17.81 29.97
C LEU A 308 6.71 17.05 29.68
N LYS A 309 7.32 16.42 30.69
CA LYS A 309 8.57 15.67 30.52
C LYS A 309 8.32 14.42 29.69
N GLU A 310 7.30 13.64 30.07
CA GLU A 310 6.89 12.43 29.34
C GLU A 310 6.39 12.78 27.93
N ALA A 311 5.56 13.82 27.80
CA ALA A 311 5.06 14.27 26.50
C ALA A 311 6.21 14.67 25.54
N ARG A 312 7.24 15.36 26.05
CA ARG A 312 8.43 15.71 25.27
C ARG A 312 9.24 14.49 24.86
N ALA A 313 9.40 13.52 25.76
CA ALA A 313 10.09 12.26 25.44
C ALA A 313 9.36 11.51 24.32
N MET A 314 8.04 11.34 24.44
CA MET A 314 7.19 10.73 23.40
C MET A 314 7.34 11.43 22.04
N LEU A 315 7.27 12.77 22.02
CA LEU A 315 7.39 13.55 20.80
C LEU A 315 8.79 13.49 20.18
N SER A 316 9.86 13.53 20.99
CA SER A 316 11.23 13.43 20.48
C SER A 316 11.48 12.09 19.77
N PHE A 317 10.98 11.00 20.34
CA PHE A 317 11.00 9.69 19.70
C PHE A 317 10.16 9.68 18.43
N GLY A 318 8.94 10.20 18.53
CA GLY A 318 7.97 10.27 17.45
C GLY A 318 8.46 11.03 16.23
N ILE A 319 9.12 12.17 16.40
CA ILE A 319 9.69 12.96 15.30
C ILE A 319 10.80 12.19 14.59
N GLY A 320 11.72 11.58 15.34
CA GLY A 320 12.80 10.78 14.77
C GLY A 320 12.27 9.59 13.97
N PHE A 321 11.38 8.81 14.57
CA PHE A 321 10.80 7.62 13.93
C PHE A 321 9.88 7.95 12.75
N THR A 322 9.06 9.00 12.87
CA THR A 322 8.04 9.28 11.86
C THR A 322 8.58 10.10 10.70
N SER A 323 9.74 10.75 10.84
CA SER A 323 10.34 11.60 9.79
C SER A 323 10.45 10.89 8.42
N SER A 324 10.97 9.66 8.40
CA SER A 324 11.08 8.84 7.19
C SER A 324 9.72 8.40 6.65
N MET A 325 8.79 8.04 7.55
CA MET A 325 7.43 7.63 7.18
C MET A 325 6.61 8.79 6.61
N ARG A 326 6.88 10.04 7.03
CA ARG A 326 6.18 11.24 6.51
C ARG A 326 6.41 11.44 5.02
N VAL A 327 7.62 11.21 4.54
CA VAL A 327 7.93 11.34 3.10
C VAL A 327 7.06 10.40 2.29
N TRP A 328 6.89 9.16 2.76
CA TRP A 328 6.02 8.19 2.11
C TRP A 328 4.53 8.56 2.21
N GLN A 329 4.10 9.08 3.35
CA GLN A 329 2.72 9.57 3.54
C GLN A 329 2.39 10.78 2.65
N LEU A 330 3.36 11.63 2.33
CA LEU A 330 3.12 12.78 1.45
C LEU A 330 2.67 12.34 0.04
N ARG A 331 3.11 11.15 -0.41
CA ARG A 331 2.64 10.54 -1.66
C ARG A 331 1.13 10.32 -1.66
N THR A 332 0.50 10.04 -0.52
CA THR A 332 -0.95 9.81 -0.47
C THR A 332 -1.76 11.08 -0.71
N LEU A 333 -1.14 12.26 -0.60
CA LEU A 333 -1.77 13.54 -0.91
C LEU A 333 -1.72 13.91 -2.40
N VAL A 334 -0.89 13.22 -3.21
CA VAL A 334 -0.77 13.50 -4.65
C VAL A 334 -2.12 13.36 -5.35
N ASN A 335 -2.85 12.28 -5.09
CA ASN A 335 -4.17 12.08 -5.68
C ASN A 335 -5.19 13.16 -5.26
N PRO A 336 -5.50 13.36 -3.96
CA PRO A 336 -6.47 14.37 -3.57
C PRO A 336 -6.04 15.79 -3.96
N LEU A 337 -4.78 16.21 -3.77
CA LEU A 337 -4.33 17.60 -4.02
C LEU A 337 -4.06 17.92 -5.48
N LEU A 338 -3.26 17.11 -6.17
CA LEU A 338 -2.85 17.40 -7.54
C LEU A 338 -3.90 16.91 -8.54
N VAL A 339 -4.30 15.63 -8.47
CA VAL A 339 -5.32 15.11 -9.41
C VAL A 339 -6.64 15.82 -9.19
N GLY A 340 -7.04 16.09 -7.95
CA GLY A 340 -8.28 16.82 -7.69
C GLY A 340 -8.27 18.26 -8.20
N ARG A 341 -7.10 18.92 -8.28
CA ARG A 341 -6.97 20.26 -8.86
C ARG A 341 -7.13 20.28 -10.38
N PHE A 342 -6.54 19.31 -11.07
CA PHE A 342 -6.44 19.31 -12.53
C PHE A 342 -7.57 18.52 -13.20
N ALA A 343 -7.97 17.39 -12.61
CA ALA A 343 -8.95 16.46 -13.17
C ALA A 343 -10.28 16.44 -12.39
N GLY A 344 -10.43 17.28 -11.35
CA GLY A 344 -11.64 17.35 -10.53
C GLY A 344 -11.90 16.09 -9.71
N ALA A 345 -13.11 16.01 -9.15
CA ALA A 345 -13.49 14.88 -8.30
C ALA A 345 -13.57 13.56 -9.09
N ASP A 346 -14.11 13.55 -10.30
CA ASP A 346 -14.15 12.36 -11.16
C ASP A 346 -12.75 11.79 -11.42
N GLY A 347 -11.77 12.64 -11.73
CA GLY A 347 -10.38 12.22 -11.92
C GLY A 347 -9.79 11.56 -10.66
N VAL A 348 -10.03 12.15 -9.49
CA VAL A 348 -9.61 11.58 -8.19
C VAL A 348 -10.23 10.20 -7.98
N ALA A 349 -11.51 10.05 -8.32
CA ALA A 349 -12.24 8.80 -8.20
C ALA A 349 -11.63 7.71 -9.09
N PHE A 350 -11.34 8.02 -10.35
CA PHE A 350 -10.75 7.07 -11.29
C PHE A 350 -9.36 6.63 -10.86
N VAL A 351 -8.49 7.57 -10.46
CA VAL A 351 -7.15 7.24 -9.96
C VAL A 351 -7.23 6.42 -8.68
N ALA A 352 -8.11 6.81 -7.75
CA ALA A 352 -8.28 6.09 -6.49
C ALA A 352 -8.74 4.66 -6.72
N LEU A 353 -9.70 4.44 -7.62
CA LEU A 353 -10.20 3.11 -7.91
C LEU A 353 -9.15 2.25 -8.64
N ALA A 354 -8.40 2.83 -9.58
CA ALA A 354 -7.29 2.16 -10.24
C ALA A 354 -6.23 1.68 -9.23
N VAL A 355 -5.82 2.55 -8.31
CA VAL A 355 -4.89 2.22 -7.23
C VAL A 355 -5.46 1.11 -6.34
N ARG A 356 -6.74 1.20 -5.96
CA ARG A 356 -7.39 0.18 -5.11
C ARG A 356 -7.43 -1.19 -5.76
N ILE A 357 -7.72 -1.26 -7.07
CA ILE A 357 -7.70 -2.52 -7.82
C ILE A 357 -6.28 -3.08 -7.88
N ALA A 358 -5.30 -2.26 -8.24
CA ALA A 358 -3.91 -2.70 -8.34
C ALA A 358 -3.35 -3.17 -6.98
N GLU A 359 -3.70 -2.47 -5.89
CA GLU A 359 -3.37 -2.88 -4.53
C GLU A 359 -4.04 -4.19 -4.11
N ALA A 360 -5.33 -4.37 -4.44
CA ALA A 360 -6.08 -5.59 -4.12
C ALA A 360 -5.50 -6.81 -4.84
N LEU A 361 -5.13 -6.67 -6.12
CA LEU A 361 -4.41 -7.71 -6.86
C LEU A 361 -2.99 -7.91 -6.32
N GLY A 362 -2.35 -6.83 -5.87
CA GLY A 362 -1.02 -6.84 -5.27
C GLY A 362 -0.96 -7.33 -3.83
N THR A 363 -2.06 -7.73 -3.17
CA THR A 363 -2.04 -8.06 -1.72
C THR A 363 -1.04 -9.16 -1.36
N LEU A 364 -0.80 -10.10 -2.29
CA LEU A 364 0.20 -11.16 -2.15
C LEU A 364 1.63 -10.61 -1.96
N ARG A 365 1.93 -9.41 -2.50
CA ARG A 365 3.24 -8.73 -2.35
C ARG A 365 3.56 -8.39 -0.90
N LEU A 366 2.54 -8.06 -0.10
CA LEU A 366 2.73 -7.65 1.29
C LEU A 366 3.13 -8.84 2.16
N ALA A 367 2.54 -10.01 1.89
CA ALA A 367 2.92 -11.26 2.54
C ALA A 367 4.32 -11.70 2.12
N ALA A 368 4.60 -11.70 0.81
CA ALA A 368 5.90 -12.05 0.26
C ALA A 368 7.03 -11.14 0.77
N GLY A 369 6.79 -9.83 0.84
CA GLY A 369 7.78 -8.85 1.31
C GLY A 369 8.19 -9.07 2.77
N ARG A 370 7.25 -9.43 3.65
CA ARG A 370 7.57 -9.75 5.06
C ARG A 370 8.44 -11.00 5.19
N MET A 371 8.14 -12.04 4.41
CA MET A 371 8.94 -13.26 4.37
C MET A 371 10.33 -13.02 3.78
N ALA A 372 10.41 -12.20 2.72
CA ALA A 372 11.67 -11.82 2.09
C ALA A 372 12.59 -11.05 3.06
N ILE A 373 12.05 -10.12 3.85
CA ILE A 373 12.83 -9.39 4.86
C ILE A 373 13.42 -10.36 5.91
N ALA A 374 12.63 -11.32 6.38
CA ALA A 374 13.11 -12.31 7.35
C ALA A 374 14.22 -13.21 6.78
N ALA A 375 14.10 -13.63 5.51
CA ALA A 375 15.12 -14.39 4.81
C ALA A 375 16.39 -13.57 4.56
N LEU A 376 16.24 -12.31 4.13
CA LEU A 376 17.35 -11.39 3.83
C LEU A 376 18.11 -10.95 5.08
N ALA A 377 17.46 -10.83 6.23
CA ALA A 377 18.11 -10.51 7.50
C ALA A 377 19.16 -11.56 7.90
N ARG A 378 18.91 -12.84 7.61
CA ARG A 378 19.87 -13.94 7.86
C ARG A 378 21.10 -13.89 6.93
N LEU A 379 20.94 -13.27 5.76
CA LEU A 379 21.97 -13.16 4.73
C LEU A 379 22.70 -11.80 4.76
N GLN A 380 22.40 -10.92 5.72
CA GLN A 380 22.93 -9.55 5.79
C GLN A 380 24.46 -9.49 5.78
N ASN A 381 25.14 -10.49 6.35
CA ASN A 381 26.60 -10.55 6.42
C ASN A 381 27.27 -11.16 5.17
N ARG A 382 26.50 -11.69 4.20
CA ARG A 382 27.03 -12.35 2.99
C ARG A 382 26.61 -11.60 1.73
N ARG A 383 27.39 -10.59 1.34
CA ARG A 383 27.05 -9.60 0.29
C ARG A 383 26.63 -10.21 -1.05
N GLU A 384 27.31 -11.24 -1.54
CA GLU A 384 26.95 -11.88 -2.81
C GLU A 384 25.65 -12.67 -2.73
N GLN A 385 25.46 -13.45 -1.65
CA GLN A 385 24.23 -14.21 -1.42
C GLN A 385 23.04 -13.28 -1.20
N PHE A 386 23.24 -12.17 -0.51
CA PHE A 386 22.24 -11.11 -0.35
C PHE A 386 21.81 -10.53 -1.70
N ARG A 387 22.76 -10.19 -2.58
CA ARG A 387 22.44 -9.65 -3.92
C ARG A 387 21.62 -10.64 -4.74
N LEU A 388 22.04 -11.91 -4.77
CA LEU A 388 21.33 -12.97 -5.49
C LEU A 388 19.94 -13.22 -4.91
N ALA A 389 19.79 -13.17 -3.59
CA ALA A 389 18.50 -13.33 -2.92
C ALA A 389 17.54 -12.18 -3.25
N VAL A 390 18.01 -10.93 -3.25
CA VAL A 390 17.21 -9.76 -3.64
C VAL A 390 16.81 -9.83 -5.11
N GLU A 391 17.72 -10.21 -6.00
CA GLU A 391 17.45 -10.36 -7.43
C GLU A 391 16.38 -11.44 -7.69
N ARG A 392 16.54 -12.62 -7.08
CA ARG A 392 15.55 -13.71 -7.18
C ARG A 392 14.21 -13.33 -6.57
N ALA A 393 14.19 -12.68 -5.41
CA ALA A 393 12.96 -12.22 -4.78
C ALA A 393 12.22 -11.19 -5.65
N SER A 394 12.95 -10.26 -6.26
CA SER A 394 12.39 -9.25 -7.18
C SER A 394 11.84 -9.90 -8.45
N LEU A 395 12.57 -10.85 -9.04
CA LEU A 395 12.10 -11.61 -10.20
C LEU A 395 10.86 -12.44 -9.88
N LEU A 396 10.86 -13.15 -8.76
CA LEU A 396 9.72 -13.95 -8.31
C LEU A 396 8.49 -13.06 -8.08
N GLN A 397 8.69 -11.86 -7.52
CA GLN A 397 7.64 -10.87 -7.34
C GLN A 397 7.04 -10.44 -8.70
N VAL A 398 7.88 -10.10 -9.68
CA VAL A 398 7.42 -9.72 -11.03
C VAL A 398 6.71 -10.88 -11.74
N VAL A 399 7.25 -12.10 -11.66
CA VAL A 399 6.66 -13.30 -12.29
C VAL A 399 5.33 -13.68 -11.63
N THR A 400 5.17 -13.43 -10.33
CA THR A 400 3.92 -13.75 -9.62
C THR A 400 2.86 -12.67 -9.82
N GLN A 401 3.24 -11.38 -9.74
CA GLN A 401 2.30 -10.27 -9.82
C GLN A 401 2.00 -9.82 -11.25
N GLY A 402 2.99 -9.86 -12.14
CA GLY A 402 2.89 -9.39 -13.52
C GLY A 402 1.75 -10.05 -14.30
N PRO A 403 1.63 -11.40 -14.31
CA PRO A 403 0.53 -12.08 -14.98
C PRO A 403 -0.83 -11.70 -14.42
N LEU A 404 -0.95 -11.49 -13.10
CA LEU A 404 -2.21 -11.12 -12.46
C LEU A 404 -2.66 -9.71 -12.86
N LEU A 405 -1.72 -8.75 -12.85
CA LEU A 405 -1.99 -7.38 -13.30
C LEU A 405 -2.30 -7.32 -14.79
N TYR A 406 -1.58 -8.09 -15.60
CA TYR A 406 -1.80 -8.21 -17.04
C TYR A 406 -3.15 -8.87 -17.37
N ALA A 407 -3.52 -9.94 -16.66
CA ALA A 407 -4.81 -10.59 -16.80
C ALA A 407 -5.97 -9.62 -16.53
N PHE A 408 -5.83 -8.76 -15.51
CA PHE A 408 -6.82 -7.69 -15.28
C PHE A 408 -6.83 -6.65 -16.40
N SER A 409 -5.70 -6.32 -17.03
CA SER A 409 -5.68 -5.41 -18.19
C SER A 409 -6.51 -5.97 -19.36
N LEU A 410 -6.41 -7.28 -19.61
CA LEU A 410 -7.18 -7.97 -20.64
C LEU A 410 -8.67 -8.11 -20.29
N ALA A 411 -8.98 -8.52 -19.06
CA ALA A 411 -10.35 -8.72 -18.58
C ALA A 411 -11.04 -7.42 -18.13
N GLY A 412 -10.27 -6.34 -17.94
CA GLY A 412 -10.68 -5.07 -17.36
C GLY A 412 -11.89 -4.44 -18.04
N PRO A 413 -11.93 -4.34 -19.39
CA PRO A 413 -13.10 -3.81 -20.09
C PRO A 413 -14.40 -4.55 -19.76
N LEU A 414 -14.35 -5.87 -19.63
CA LEU A 414 -15.51 -6.69 -19.28
C LEU A 414 -15.88 -6.53 -17.80
N ILE A 415 -14.90 -6.63 -16.91
CA ILE A 415 -15.09 -6.54 -15.45
C ILE A 415 -15.63 -5.16 -15.08
N VAL A 416 -14.97 -4.08 -15.54
CA VAL A 416 -15.37 -2.71 -15.21
C VAL A 416 -16.76 -2.42 -15.75
N ARG A 417 -17.07 -2.85 -16.99
CA ARG A 417 -18.40 -2.59 -17.58
C ARG A 417 -19.53 -3.31 -16.85
N HIS A 418 -19.36 -4.59 -16.51
CA HIS A 418 -20.45 -5.42 -15.97
C HIS A 418 -20.54 -5.36 -14.43
N VAL A 419 -19.40 -5.29 -13.74
CA VAL A 419 -19.35 -5.37 -12.27
C VAL A 419 -19.42 -3.98 -11.64
N ILE A 420 -18.64 -3.03 -12.14
CA ILE A 420 -18.51 -1.68 -11.56
C ILE A 420 -19.51 -0.70 -12.21
N GLY A 421 -19.61 -0.75 -13.53
CA GLY A 421 -20.53 0.02 -14.36
C GLY A 421 -19.82 0.86 -15.43
N ALA A 422 -20.55 1.19 -16.51
CA ALA A 422 -20.02 1.90 -17.67
C ALA A 422 -19.43 3.30 -17.34
N ARG A 423 -19.90 3.96 -16.28
CA ARG A 423 -19.39 5.26 -15.82
C ARG A 423 -17.91 5.22 -15.40
N TRP A 424 -17.38 4.03 -15.13
CA TRP A 424 -16.02 3.80 -14.65
C TRP A 424 -15.03 3.39 -15.75
N MET A 425 -15.48 3.32 -17.01
CA MET A 425 -14.62 2.96 -18.15
C MET A 425 -13.34 3.81 -18.31
N PRO A 426 -13.32 5.13 -17.99
CA PRO A 426 -12.10 5.94 -18.07
C PRO A 426 -10.91 5.40 -17.25
N ILE A 427 -11.16 4.55 -16.24
CA ILE A 427 -10.10 3.90 -15.44
C ILE A 427 -9.18 3.05 -16.30
N LEU A 428 -9.68 2.45 -17.38
CA LEU A 428 -8.89 1.56 -18.23
C LEU A 428 -7.72 2.28 -18.90
N LEU A 429 -7.81 3.60 -19.06
CA LEU A 429 -6.72 4.44 -19.57
C LEU A 429 -5.62 4.68 -18.52
N LEU A 430 -5.99 4.73 -17.24
CA LEU A 430 -5.11 5.04 -16.13
C LEU A 430 -4.47 3.78 -15.52
N TYR A 431 -5.20 2.66 -15.55
CA TYR A 431 -4.80 1.42 -14.90
C TYR A 431 -3.40 0.92 -15.31
N PRO A 432 -2.99 0.92 -16.60
CA PRO A 432 -1.66 0.45 -16.98
C PRO A 432 -0.51 1.22 -16.30
N PHE A 433 -0.64 2.54 -16.16
CA PHE A 433 0.36 3.37 -15.49
C PHE A 433 0.42 3.10 -13.99
N VAL A 434 -0.75 2.89 -13.38
CA VAL A 434 -0.84 2.54 -11.96
C VAL A 434 -0.26 1.15 -11.71
N ALA A 435 -0.59 0.16 -12.56
CA ALA A 435 -0.09 -1.20 -12.47
C ALA A 435 1.43 -1.27 -12.65
N ALA A 436 2.02 -0.44 -13.51
CA ALA A 436 3.48 -0.35 -13.66
C ALA A 436 4.18 0.22 -12.42
N GLY A 437 3.48 0.98 -11.58
CA GLY A 437 4.02 1.57 -10.35
C GLY A 437 3.79 0.75 -9.08
N VAL A 438 3.10 -0.39 -9.17
CA VAL A 438 2.74 -1.30 -8.06
C VAL A 438 3.64 -2.52 -8.05
#